data_AF-A0A6M8W2Z0-F1
#
_entry.id   AF-A0A6M8W2Z0-F1
#
_cell.length_a   1.000
_cell.length_b   1.000
_cell.length_c   1.000
_cell.angle_alpha   90.00
_cell.angle_beta   90.00
_cell.angle_gamma   90.00
#
_symmetry.space_group_name_H-M   'P 1'
#
loop_
_entity.id
_entity.type
_entity.pdbx_description
1 polymer ?
#
loop_
_entity_poly.entity_id
_entity_poly.type
_entity_poly.pdbx_seq_one_letter_code
_entity_poly.pdbx_strand_id
1 'polypeptide(L)'
;MTDQPPTPGHDDPKPTPPDAPAAGTPADQDGPIDLEPLDQPARGKPKIDAPGLIDDFDEDADFESDPEVERVVRGIPVEKTGPSGVEQVKSVFKPTGEPLCESVAWKVPGITGAAISLLAAVLAGVYADHSNWAYVLRTIYWAVLHSATGLGALVLSTFLLGRRVGSFEGAAARMLLAVSLYLAVYSLDLDIVSSGKLEEVILAAAAYFGGLVVAFRLAPRDAAVIGAAHFGVVMLLVLGGMLHKVILTGGAA
;
A
#
# COMPACT_ATOMS: atom_id res chain seq x y z
N MET A 1 31.11 22.06 -53.31
CA MET A 1 32.13 21.05 -52.98
C MET A 1 33.41 21.81 -52.70
N THR A 2 33.67 22.10 -51.43
CA THR A 2 34.87 22.78 -50.95
C THR A 2 35.50 21.87 -49.91
N ASP A 3 36.57 21.20 -50.31
CA ASP A 3 37.38 20.33 -49.47
C ASP A 3 38.10 21.16 -48.43
N GLN A 4 37.73 20.94 -47.16
CA GLN A 4 38.44 21.51 -46.02
C GLN A 4 39.39 20.43 -45.48
N PRO A 5 40.70 20.71 -45.35
CA PRO A 5 41.66 19.74 -44.86
C PRO A 5 41.43 19.45 -43.36
N PRO A 6 41.71 18.21 -42.89
CA PRO A 6 41.52 17.83 -41.51
C PRO A 6 42.50 18.57 -40.59
N THR A 7 41.97 19.22 -39.55
CA THR A 7 42.75 19.82 -38.47
C THR A 7 43.47 18.73 -37.65
N PRO A 8 44.73 18.95 -37.24
CA PRO A 8 45.46 18.03 -36.37
C PRO A 8 44.75 17.89 -35.01
N GLY A 9 44.60 16.65 -34.56
CA GLY A 9 43.98 16.30 -33.28
C GLY A 9 44.65 17.00 -32.11
N HIS A 10 43.83 17.63 -31.27
CA HIS A 10 44.23 18.12 -29.96
C HIS A 10 44.23 16.91 -29.03
N ASP A 11 45.42 16.42 -28.68
CA ASP A 11 45.58 15.41 -27.63
C ASP A 11 45.26 16.07 -26.28
N ASP A 12 43.99 16.02 -25.89
CA ASP A 12 43.57 16.48 -24.57
C ASP A 12 44.28 15.63 -23.50
N PRO A 13 44.95 16.26 -22.52
CA PRO A 13 45.62 15.54 -21.46
C PRO A 13 44.60 14.75 -20.64
N LYS A 14 44.79 13.44 -20.59
CA LYS A 14 43.97 12.50 -19.82
C LYS A 14 43.88 12.99 -18.36
N PRO A 15 42.68 13.22 -17.81
CA PRO A 15 42.53 13.70 -16.45
C PRO A 15 43.10 12.68 -15.46
N THR A 16 44.05 13.12 -14.65
CA THR A 16 44.61 12.35 -13.54
C THR A 16 43.49 12.06 -12.53
N PRO A 17 43.34 10.81 -12.04
CA PRO A 17 42.38 10.50 -11.00
C PRO A 17 42.67 11.33 -9.73
N PRO A 18 41.64 11.89 -9.06
CA PRO A 18 41.84 12.57 -7.79
C PRO A 18 42.34 11.58 -6.74
N ASP A 19 43.38 12.00 -6.01
CA ASP A 19 43.99 11.25 -4.91
C ASP A 19 42.92 10.77 -3.92
N ALA A 20 42.87 9.44 -3.74
CA ALA A 20 42.01 8.83 -2.74
C ALA A 20 42.42 9.34 -1.34
N PRO A 21 41.47 9.80 -0.50
CA PRO A 21 41.78 10.21 0.86
C PRO A 21 42.38 9.03 1.63
N ALA A 22 43.52 9.29 2.26
CA ALA A 22 44.25 8.33 3.08
C ALA A 22 43.30 7.70 4.11
N ALA A 23 43.29 6.37 4.15
CA ALA A 23 42.58 5.58 5.15
C ALA A 23 43.11 5.97 6.54
N GLY A 24 42.33 6.78 7.26
CA GLY A 24 42.53 7.03 8.67
C GLY A 24 42.39 5.73 9.44
N THR A 25 43.43 5.39 10.19
CA THR A 25 43.45 4.30 11.16
C THR A 25 42.29 4.48 12.15
N PRO A 26 41.40 3.50 12.35
CA PRO A 26 40.44 3.56 13.44
C PRO A 26 41.23 3.51 14.75
N ALA A 27 41.11 4.56 15.55
CA ALA A 27 41.60 4.54 16.93
C ALA A 27 40.75 3.56 17.73
N ASP A 28 41.40 2.55 18.29
CA ASP A 28 40.87 1.70 19.37
C ASP A 28 40.29 2.60 20.47
N GLN A 29 38.97 2.55 20.63
CA GLN A 29 38.28 2.98 21.83
C GLN A 29 37.53 1.78 22.42
N ASP A 30 38.27 0.74 22.77
CA ASP A 30 37.82 -0.31 23.68
C ASP A 30 37.92 0.22 25.12
N GLY A 31 36.94 1.03 25.51
CA GLY A 31 36.60 1.24 26.92
C GLY A 31 35.65 0.13 27.37
N PRO A 32 35.85 -0.50 28.54
CA PRO A 32 34.88 -1.44 29.08
C PRO A 32 33.57 -0.71 29.35
N ILE A 33 32.53 -1.07 28.60
CA ILE A 33 31.17 -0.60 28.85
C ILE A 33 30.71 -1.28 30.15
N ASP A 34 30.70 -0.51 31.23
CA ASP A 34 30.11 -0.91 32.51
C ASP A 34 28.58 -0.90 32.35
N LEU A 35 28.04 -2.05 31.94
CA LEU A 35 26.60 -2.27 31.85
C LEU A 35 26.07 -2.49 33.27
N GLU A 36 25.74 -1.40 33.96
CA GLU A 36 24.88 -1.49 35.16
C GLU A 36 23.59 -2.24 34.79
N PRO A 37 23.20 -3.29 35.55
CA PRO A 37 21.93 -3.97 35.33
C PRO A 37 20.78 -2.98 35.55
N LEU A 38 20.10 -2.61 34.47
CA LEU A 38 18.84 -1.89 34.58
C LEU A 38 17.84 -2.78 35.32
N ASP A 39 17.51 -2.40 36.55
CA ASP A 39 16.43 -2.96 37.35
C ASP A 39 15.16 -3.03 36.49
N GLN A 40 14.75 -4.26 36.13
CA GLN A 40 13.48 -4.48 35.47
C GLN A 40 12.36 -4.18 36.47
N PRO A 41 11.49 -3.18 36.23
CA PRO A 41 10.31 -3.00 37.07
C PRO A 41 9.42 -4.24 36.95
N ALA A 42 9.10 -4.84 38.09
CA ALA A 42 8.25 -6.02 38.19
C ALA A 42 6.94 -5.79 37.41
N ARG A 43 6.70 -6.61 36.38
CA ARG A 43 5.43 -6.66 35.64
C ARG A 43 4.30 -7.11 36.57
N GLY A 44 3.63 -6.15 37.18
CA GLY A 44 2.31 -6.36 37.77
C GLY A 44 1.33 -6.81 36.69
N LYS A 45 0.58 -7.90 36.93
CA LYS A 45 -0.49 -8.35 36.06
C LYS A 45 -1.57 -7.26 36.01
N PRO A 46 -1.95 -6.72 34.83
CA PRO A 46 -3.08 -5.79 34.75
C PRO A 46 -4.36 -6.54 35.09
N LYS A 47 -5.04 -6.14 36.17
CA LYS A 47 -6.45 -6.47 36.41
C LYS A 47 -7.28 -5.60 35.45
N ILE A 48 -7.95 -6.25 34.50
CA ILE A 48 -8.92 -5.60 33.62
C ILE A 48 -10.25 -5.62 34.38
N ASP A 49 -10.50 -4.56 35.15
CA ASP A 49 -11.82 -4.24 35.69
C ASP A 49 -12.54 -3.38 34.63
N ALA A 50 -12.99 -4.01 33.54
CA ALA A 50 -13.86 -3.38 32.55
C ALA A 50 -15.33 -3.72 32.88
N PRO A 51 -16.26 -2.75 32.85
CA PRO A 51 -17.69 -2.99 33.06
C PRO A 51 -18.25 -3.96 32.00
N GLY A 52 -19.16 -4.83 32.44
CA GLY A 52 -19.65 -5.98 31.68
C GLY A 52 -20.34 -5.60 30.37
N LEU A 53 -19.98 -6.31 29.31
CA LEU A 53 -20.53 -6.20 27.95
C LEU A 53 -21.97 -6.77 27.81
N ILE A 54 -22.70 -6.89 28.92
CA ILE A 54 -23.95 -7.68 29.01
C ILE A 54 -25.19 -6.77 29.00
N ASP A 55 -25.04 -5.45 29.11
CA ASP A 55 -26.19 -4.54 29.24
C ASP A 55 -26.74 -4.01 27.89
N ASP A 56 -26.16 -4.38 26.75
CA ASP A 56 -26.63 -3.99 25.40
C ASP A 56 -27.29 -5.16 24.62
N PHE A 57 -27.71 -6.23 25.30
CA PHE A 57 -28.56 -7.24 24.67
C PHE A 57 -30.00 -6.70 24.61
N ASP A 58 -30.48 -6.41 23.39
CA ASP A 58 -31.89 -6.11 23.12
C ASP A 58 -32.75 -7.28 23.66
N GLU A 59 -33.41 -7.01 24.79
CA GLU A 59 -34.28 -7.93 25.53
C GLU A 59 -35.56 -8.32 24.75
N ASP A 60 -35.75 -7.74 23.56
CA ASP A 60 -36.88 -7.95 22.65
C ASP A 60 -36.53 -8.82 21.43
N ALA A 61 -35.36 -9.48 21.40
CA ALA A 61 -35.11 -10.54 20.42
C ALA A 61 -35.91 -11.79 20.83
N ASP A 62 -37.09 -11.92 20.24
CA ASP A 62 -38.04 -13.02 20.35
C ASP A 62 -37.44 -14.34 19.79
N PHE A 63 -36.57 -14.97 20.59
CA PHE A 63 -35.96 -16.30 20.35
C PHE A 63 -36.93 -17.48 20.54
N GLU A 64 -38.26 -17.26 20.50
CA GLU A 64 -39.28 -18.27 20.81
C GLU A 64 -39.32 -19.46 19.83
N SER A 65 -38.53 -19.45 18.74
CA SER A 65 -38.53 -20.53 17.77
C SER A 65 -37.14 -20.79 17.16
N ASP A 66 -36.09 -20.78 17.99
CA ASP A 66 -34.81 -21.34 17.55
C ASP A 66 -34.85 -22.89 17.65
N PRO A 67 -34.84 -23.62 16.51
CA PRO A 67 -34.87 -25.08 16.50
C PRO A 67 -33.65 -25.72 17.18
N GLU A 68 -32.57 -24.98 17.42
CA GLU A 68 -31.42 -25.46 18.19
C GLU A 68 -31.71 -25.47 19.70
N VAL A 69 -32.46 -24.50 20.22
CA VAL A 69 -32.85 -24.44 21.65
C VAL A 69 -33.82 -25.58 22.00
N GLU A 70 -34.77 -25.91 21.11
CA GLU A 70 -35.68 -27.04 21.30
C GLU A 70 -34.95 -28.40 21.35
N ARG A 71 -33.86 -28.55 20.60
CA ARG A 71 -33.05 -29.79 20.60
C ARG A 71 -32.31 -29.96 21.93
N VAL A 72 -31.81 -28.88 22.51
CA VAL A 72 -31.11 -28.88 23.80
C VAL A 72 -32.08 -29.21 24.95
N VAL A 73 -33.29 -28.63 24.93
CA VAL A 73 -34.31 -28.85 25.97
C VAL A 73 -34.87 -30.28 25.98
N ARG A 74 -34.98 -30.93 24.80
CA ARG A 74 -35.47 -32.31 24.70
C ARG A 74 -34.47 -33.39 25.10
N GLY A 75 -33.24 -33.01 25.51
CA GLY A 75 -32.24 -33.96 25.98
C GLY A 75 -31.81 -34.99 24.92
N ILE A 76 -32.09 -34.72 23.64
CA ILE A 76 -31.59 -35.54 22.54
C ILE A 76 -30.09 -35.27 22.51
N PRO A 77 -29.22 -36.27 22.71
CA PRO A 77 -27.80 -36.07 22.56
C PRO A 77 -27.59 -35.58 21.14
N VAL A 78 -27.14 -34.34 21.01
CA VAL A 78 -26.61 -33.82 19.76
C VAL A 78 -25.38 -34.68 19.51
N GLU A 79 -25.57 -35.72 18.71
CA GLU A 79 -24.47 -36.40 18.05
C GLU A 79 -23.70 -35.26 17.39
N LYS A 80 -22.50 -34.98 17.92
CA LYS A 80 -21.57 -34.02 17.34
C LYS A 80 -21.21 -34.58 15.97
N THR A 81 -22.10 -34.40 14.99
CA THR A 81 -21.71 -34.05 13.63
C THR A 81 -20.95 -32.75 13.79
N GLY A 82 -19.69 -32.90 14.21
CA GLY A 82 -18.72 -31.83 14.19
C GLY A 82 -18.81 -31.17 12.82
N PRO A 83 -18.64 -29.84 12.76
CA PRO A 83 -18.86 -29.07 11.56
C PRO A 83 -18.26 -29.85 10.39
N SER A 84 -19.16 -30.30 9.49
CA SER A 84 -18.82 -30.98 8.25
C SER A 84 -17.55 -30.37 7.73
N GLY A 85 -16.52 -31.22 7.59
CA GLY A 85 -15.17 -30.81 7.30
C GLY A 85 -15.12 -29.77 6.19
N VAL A 86 -15.12 -28.50 6.58
CA VAL A 86 -14.27 -27.53 5.93
C VAL A 86 -12.90 -28.02 6.34
N GLU A 87 -12.40 -28.96 5.55
CA GLU A 87 -11.00 -29.31 5.52
C GLU A 87 -10.31 -27.96 5.47
N GLN A 88 -9.79 -27.51 6.63
CA GLN A 88 -8.92 -26.38 6.68
C GLN A 88 -7.77 -26.83 5.79
N VAL A 89 -7.84 -26.44 4.52
CA VAL A 89 -6.76 -26.58 3.58
C VAL A 89 -5.63 -25.90 4.30
N LYS A 90 -4.79 -26.72 4.95
CA LYS A 90 -3.59 -26.24 5.63
C LYS A 90 -2.84 -25.59 4.51
N SER A 91 -2.94 -24.26 4.45
CA SER A 91 -2.29 -23.45 3.44
C SER A 91 -0.84 -23.89 3.44
N VAL A 92 -0.47 -24.66 2.42
CA VAL A 92 0.89 -25.21 2.24
C VAL A 92 1.88 -24.03 2.12
N PHE A 93 1.35 -22.85 1.81
CA PHE A 93 2.07 -21.60 1.84
C PHE A 93 2.19 -21.07 3.28
N LYS A 94 3.31 -21.40 3.94
CA LYS A 94 3.82 -20.63 5.07
C LYS A 94 4.82 -19.62 4.52
N PRO A 95 4.45 -18.36 4.28
CA PRO A 95 5.41 -17.36 3.82
C PRO A 95 6.50 -17.18 4.89
N THR A 96 7.71 -17.64 4.59
CA THR A 96 8.87 -17.60 5.50
C THR A 96 9.73 -16.36 5.28
N GLY A 97 9.52 -15.61 4.20
CA GLY A 97 10.28 -14.42 3.88
C GLY A 97 10.13 -13.28 4.88
N GLU A 98 11.06 -12.33 4.79
CA GLU A 98 11.01 -11.05 5.49
C GLU A 98 9.73 -10.29 5.14
N PRO A 99 9.09 -9.61 6.11
CA PRO A 99 7.91 -8.82 5.85
C PRO A 99 8.22 -7.70 4.84
N LEU A 100 7.28 -7.38 3.97
CA LEU A 100 7.35 -6.20 3.11
C LEU A 100 7.26 -4.90 3.91
N CYS A 101 6.65 -4.96 5.10
CA CYS A 101 6.34 -3.80 5.91
C CYS A 101 6.64 -4.07 7.39
N GLU A 102 7.90 -3.85 7.79
CA GLU A 102 8.39 -4.21 9.13
C GLU A 102 8.07 -3.15 10.20
N SER A 103 7.94 -1.87 9.84
CA SER A 103 7.84 -0.78 10.83
C SER A 103 6.41 -0.41 11.21
N VAL A 104 6.20 -0.21 12.51
CA VAL A 104 4.97 0.37 13.11
C VAL A 104 4.88 1.90 12.97
N ALA A 105 5.89 2.56 12.38
CA ALA A 105 5.91 4.00 12.15
C ALA A 105 4.99 4.42 10.98
N TRP A 106 3.70 4.12 11.09
CA TRP A 106 2.69 4.41 10.07
C TRP A 106 2.25 5.88 10.07
N LYS A 107 2.40 6.59 11.19
CA LYS A 107 1.92 7.98 11.36
C LYS A 107 2.52 8.94 10.34
N VAL A 108 3.84 8.90 10.13
CA VAL A 108 4.54 9.80 9.20
C VAL A 108 4.04 9.60 7.76
N PRO A 109 4.16 8.40 7.14
CA PRO A 109 3.67 8.19 5.78
C PRO A 109 2.15 8.39 5.67
N GLY A 110 1.38 8.07 6.72
CA GLY A 110 -0.07 8.24 6.73
C GLY A 110 -0.49 9.72 6.70
N ILE A 111 0.11 10.55 7.56
CA ILE A 111 -0.16 12.00 7.59
C ILE A 111 0.34 12.65 6.30
N THR A 112 1.54 12.32 5.83
CA THR A 112 2.07 12.85 4.56
C THR A 112 1.18 12.44 3.39
N GLY A 113 0.74 11.18 3.33
CA GLY A 113 -0.17 10.70 2.31
C GLY A 113 -1.51 11.43 2.35
N ALA A 114 -2.10 11.60 3.53
CA ALA A 114 -3.35 12.36 3.69
C ALA A 114 -3.20 13.85 3.29
N ALA A 115 -2.07 14.48 3.61
CA ALA A 115 -1.82 15.87 3.20
C ALA A 115 -1.69 15.99 1.67
N ILE A 116 -0.97 15.05 1.03
CA ILE A 116 -0.79 15.04 -0.43
C ILE A 116 -2.10 14.68 -1.13
N SER A 117 -2.96 13.81 -0.57
CA SER A 117 -4.26 13.51 -1.17
C SER A 117 -5.20 14.72 -1.14
N LEU A 118 -5.17 15.51 -0.07
CA LEU A 118 -5.89 16.79 0.00
C LEU A 118 -5.36 17.77 -1.04
N LEU A 119 -4.03 17.88 -1.18
CA LEU A 119 -3.43 18.70 -2.23
C LEU A 119 -3.88 18.25 -3.63
N ALA A 120 -3.85 16.94 -3.91
CA ALA A 120 -4.32 16.38 -5.18
C ALA A 120 -5.80 16.73 -5.44
N ALA A 121 -6.65 16.65 -4.41
CA ALA A 121 -8.06 17.01 -4.52
C ALA A 121 -8.24 18.52 -4.83
N VAL A 122 -7.46 19.39 -4.19
CA VAL A 122 -7.45 20.83 -4.48
C VAL A 122 -7.00 21.09 -5.91
N LEU A 123 -5.89 20.48 -6.35
CA LEU A 123 -5.39 20.62 -7.72
C LEU A 123 -6.44 20.17 -8.75
N ALA A 124 -7.06 19.01 -8.53
CA ALA A 124 -8.13 18.51 -9.39
C ALA A 124 -9.34 19.44 -9.46
N GLY A 125 -9.67 20.14 -8.36
CA GLY A 125 -10.74 21.14 -8.35
C GLY A 125 -10.35 22.46 -9.02
N VAL A 126 -9.10 22.89 -8.90
CA VAL A 126 -8.58 24.14 -9.49
C VAL A 126 -8.46 24.02 -11.01
N TYR A 127 -7.98 22.88 -11.49
CA TYR A 127 -7.79 22.61 -12.93
C TYR A 127 -8.98 21.91 -13.60
N ALA A 128 -10.15 21.86 -12.94
CA ALA A 128 -11.35 21.31 -13.55
C ALA A 128 -12.00 22.32 -14.51
N ASP A 129 -12.34 21.88 -15.73
CA ASP A 129 -13.09 22.71 -16.69
C ASP A 129 -14.50 23.06 -16.18
N HIS A 130 -15.13 22.14 -15.44
CA HIS A 130 -16.52 22.26 -14.99
C HIS A 130 -16.73 21.66 -13.58
N SER A 131 -17.57 22.31 -12.76
CA SER A 131 -18.03 21.82 -11.44
C SER A 131 -16.92 21.33 -10.49
N ASN A 132 -16.14 22.29 -9.98
CA ASN A 132 -14.94 22.07 -9.17
C ASN A 132 -15.14 21.10 -7.98
N TRP A 133 -16.32 21.12 -7.33
CA TRP A 133 -16.60 20.27 -6.18
C TRP A 133 -16.71 18.77 -6.53
N ALA A 134 -17.23 18.45 -7.72
CA ALA A 134 -17.43 17.06 -8.14
C ALA A 134 -16.07 16.38 -8.39
N TYR A 135 -15.11 17.13 -8.95
CA TYR A 135 -13.73 16.66 -9.14
C TYR A 135 -13.00 16.46 -7.82
N VAL A 136 -13.15 17.37 -6.87
CA VAL A 136 -12.58 17.22 -5.51
C VAL A 136 -13.07 15.92 -4.86
N LEU A 137 -14.39 15.71 -4.80
CA LEU A 137 -14.96 14.50 -4.20
C LEU A 137 -14.57 13.24 -4.96
N ARG A 138 -14.57 13.31 -6.30
CA ARG A 138 -14.12 12.21 -7.16
C ARG A 138 -12.66 11.86 -6.87
N THR A 139 -11.76 12.83 -6.72
CA THR A 139 -10.35 12.57 -6.41
C THR A 139 -10.17 11.94 -5.04
N ILE A 140 -10.91 12.39 -4.01
CA ILE A 140 -10.90 11.77 -2.68
C ILE A 140 -11.39 10.32 -2.76
N TYR A 141 -12.51 10.08 -3.44
CA TYR A 141 -13.04 8.74 -3.66
C TYR A 141 -12.02 7.84 -4.38
N TRP A 142 -11.36 8.34 -5.44
CA TRP A 142 -10.33 7.60 -6.15
C TRP A 142 -9.09 7.34 -5.32
N ALA A 143 -8.70 8.24 -4.41
CA ALA A 143 -7.60 8.02 -3.47
C ALA A 143 -7.88 6.83 -2.56
N VAL A 144 -9.09 6.77 -2.00
CA VAL A 144 -9.52 5.66 -1.14
C VAL A 144 -9.59 4.35 -1.93
N LEU A 145 -10.24 4.37 -3.10
CA LEU A 145 -10.40 3.17 -3.93
C LEU A 145 -9.06 2.61 -4.43
N HIS A 146 -8.14 3.46 -4.92
CA HIS A 146 -6.80 3.03 -5.34
C HIS A 146 -5.94 2.58 -4.17
N SER A 147 -6.09 3.18 -2.98
CA SER A 147 -5.36 2.72 -1.81
C SER A 147 -5.83 1.33 -1.38
N ALA A 148 -7.15 1.09 -1.39
CA ALA A 148 -7.73 -0.22 -1.05
C ALA A 148 -7.36 -1.31 -2.06
N THR A 149 -7.44 -1.02 -3.35
CA THR A 149 -7.02 -1.96 -4.41
C THR A 149 -5.51 -2.19 -4.41
N GLY A 150 -4.73 -1.16 -4.11
CA GLY A 150 -3.28 -1.26 -3.89
C GLY A 150 -2.92 -2.16 -2.70
N LEU A 151 -3.68 -2.10 -1.61
CA LEU A 151 -3.53 -3.05 -0.49
C LEU A 151 -3.85 -4.49 -0.90
N GLY A 152 -4.93 -4.70 -1.66
CA GLY A 152 -5.25 -6.02 -2.22
C GLY A 152 -4.13 -6.54 -3.13
N ALA A 153 -3.57 -5.67 -3.97
CA ALA A 153 -2.44 -5.99 -4.83
C ALA A 153 -1.14 -6.26 -4.06
N LEU A 154 -0.91 -5.57 -2.96
CA LEU A 154 0.21 -5.85 -2.05
C LEU A 154 0.08 -7.25 -1.44
N VAL A 155 -1.13 -7.61 -0.97
CA VAL A 155 -1.43 -8.96 -0.47
C VAL A 155 -1.20 -10.01 -1.56
N LEU A 156 -1.70 -9.79 -2.77
CA LEU A 156 -1.46 -10.67 -3.92
C LEU A 156 0.05 -10.82 -4.19
N SER A 157 0.79 -9.72 -4.13
CA SER A 157 2.25 -9.71 -4.35
C SER A 157 3.00 -10.50 -3.29
N THR A 158 2.46 -10.64 -2.07
CA THR A 158 3.09 -11.48 -1.04
C THR A 158 3.08 -12.96 -1.41
N PHE A 159 2.02 -13.42 -2.09
CA PHE A 159 1.96 -14.77 -2.64
C PHE A 159 2.95 -14.94 -3.80
N LEU A 160 3.04 -13.94 -4.69
CA LEU A 160 3.98 -13.97 -5.83
C LEU A 160 5.44 -13.94 -5.39
N LEU A 161 5.76 -13.23 -4.31
CA LEU A 161 7.12 -13.05 -3.80
C LEU A 161 7.50 -14.02 -2.67
N GLY A 162 6.55 -14.80 -2.13
CA GLY A 162 6.81 -15.67 -0.96
C GLY A 162 7.11 -14.92 0.34
N ARG A 163 6.66 -13.66 0.45
CA ARG A 163 6.90 -12.78 1.60
C ARG A 163 5.66 -12.65 2.47
N ARG A 164 5.81 -12.01 3.63
CA ARG A 164 4.67 -11.63 4.50
C ARG A 164 4.36 -10.15 4.30
N VAL A 165 3.11 -9.73 4.52
CA VAL A 165 2.74 -8.31 4.45
C VAL A 165 3.43 -7.51 5.57
N GLY A 166 3.41 -8.04 6.81
CA GLY A 166 3.85 -7.31 8.00
C GLY A 166 2.70 -6.51 8.62
N SER A 167 2.94 -5.27 9.04
CA SER A 167 1.90 -4.39 9.61
C SER A 167 0.96 -3.85 8.52
N PHE A 168 -0.34 -4.17 8.61
CA PHE A 168 -1.35 -3.66 7.69
C PHE A 168 -1.53 -2.15 7.80
N GLU A 169 -1.45 -1.57 9.00
CA GLU A 169 -1.52 -0.12 9.21
C GLU A 169 -0.37 0.60 8.49
N GLY A 170 0.86 0.08 8.65
CA GLY A 170 2.04 0.60 7.97
C GLY A 170 1.97 0.43 6.45
N ALA A 171 1.40 -0.68 5.97
CA ALA A 171 1.19 -0.92 4.55
C ALA A 171 0.14 0.03 3.96
N ALA A 172 -0.97 0.25 4.67
CA ALA A 172 -2.04 1.15 4.26
C ALA A 172 -1.54 2.60 4.17
N ALA A 173 -0.80 3.05 5.18
CA ALA A 173 -0.22 4.40 5.21
C ALA A 173 0.74 4.65 4.03
N ARG A 174 1.62 3.68 3.73
CA ARG A 174 2.57 3.78 2.61
C ARG A 174 1.88 3.68 1.25
N MET A 175 0.85 2.85 1.13
CA MET A 175 0.06 2.74 -0.08
C MET A 175 -0.72 4.02 -0.36
N LEU A 176 -1.35 4.60 0.68
CA LEU A 176 -2.00 5.91 0.59
C LEU A 176 -1.02 6.97 0.11
N LEU A 177 0.19 7.02 0.68
CA LEU A 177 1.23 7.95 0.23
C LEU A 177 1.58 7.78 -1.25
N ALA A 178 1.85 6.56 -1.71
CA ALA A 178 2.19 6.29 -3.10
C ALA A 178 1.04 6.67 -4.06
N VAL A 179 -0.21 6.32 -3.72
CA VAL A 179 -1.40 6.69 -4.50
C VAL A 179 -1.64 8.19 -4.49
N SER A 180 -1.35 8.88 -3.39
CA SER A 180 -1.52 10.34 -3.30
C SER A 180 -0.51 11.06 -4.18
N LEU A 181 0.73 10.56 -4.27
CA LEU A 181 1.72 11.08 -5.22
C LEU A 181 1.26 10.90 -6.68
N TYR A 182 0.72 9.73 -7.01
CA TYR A 182 0.11 9.47 -8.33
C TYR A 182 -0.97 10.50 -8.64
N LEU A 183 -1.95 10.66 -7.73
CA LEU A 183 -3.09 11.55 -7.95
C LEU A 183 -2.69 13.02 -8.00
N ALA A 184 -1.71 13.44 -7.19
CA ALA A 184 -1.21 14.80 -7.21
C ALA A 184 -0.61 15.12 -8.57
N VAL A 185 0.28 14.27 -9.10
CA VAL A 185 0.89 14.46 -10.42
C VAL A 185 -0.13 14.38 -11.54
N TYR A 186 -1.06 13.42 -11.48
CA TYR A 186 -2.12 13.27 -12.47
C TYR A 186 -3.08 14.47 -12.49
N SER A 187 -3.15 15.26 -11.42
CA SER A 187 -4.04 16.43 -11.31
C SER A 187 -3.37 17.75 -11.72
N LEU A 188 -2.11 17.74 -12.17
CA LEU A 188 -1.34 18.97 -12.45
C LEU A 188 -1.61 19.60 -13.84
N ASP A 189 -2.40 18.97 -14.72
CA ASP A 189 -2.72 19.44 -16.08
C ASP A 189 -1.47 19.98 -16.82
N LEU A 190 -0.44 19.15 -16.93
CA LEU A 190 0.87 19.52 -17.46
C LEU A 190 0.90 19.38 -18.99
N ASP A 191 0.95 20.50 -19.70
CA ASP A 191 1.14 20.54 -21.15
C ASP A 191 2.65 20.74 -21.47
N ILE A 192 3.42 19.65 -21.50
CA ILE A 192 4.90 19.71 -21.65
C ILE A 192 5.32 19.59 -23.12
N VAL A 193 4.97 18.49 -23.81
CA VAL A 193 5.41 18.25 -25.20
C VAL A 193 4.25 17.94 -26.15
N SER A 194 3.21 17.24 -25.68
CA SER A 194 2.04 16.90 -26.49
C SER A 194 0.74 17.22 -25.76
N SER A 195 -0.27 17.65 -26.52
CA SER A 195 -1.61 17.99 -26.03
C SER A 195 -2.44 16.78 -25.57
N GLY A 196 -1.77 15.70 -25.14
CA GLY A 196 -2.38 14.47 -24.70
C GLY A 196 -1.97 14.10 -23.27
N LYS A 197 -2.89 13.44 -22.55
CA LYS A 197 -2.68 13.00 -21.15
C LYS A 197 -1.63 11.89 -20.96
N LEU A 198 -0.97 11.44 -22.03
CA LEU A 198 -0.02 10.32 -21.96
C LEU A 198 1.20 10.66 -21.10
N GLU A 199 1.74 11.87 -21.27
CA GLU A 199 2.91 12.35 -20.50
C GLU A 199 2.59 12.43 -19.01
N GLU A 200 1.42 12.96 -18.67
CA GLU A 200 0.92 13.03 -17.30
C GLU A 200 0.75 11.64 -16.69
N VAL A 201 0.19 10.70 -17.44
CA VAL A 201 0.01 9.31 -16.99
C VAL A 201 1.36 8.64 -16.75
N ILE A 202 2.34 8.84 -17.63
CA ILE A 202 3.70 8.30 -17.47
C ILE A 202 4.36 8.91 -16.23
N LEU A 203 4.26 10.23 -16.05
CA LEU A 203 4.85 10.93 -14.91
C LEU A 203 4.18 10.52 -13.59
N ALA A 204 2.85 10.40 -13.57
CA ALA A 204 2.10 9.94 -12.42
C ALA A 204 2.45 8.48 -12.08
N ALA A 205 2.58 7.60 -13.08
CA ALA A 205 3.04 6.23 -12.89
C ALA A 205 4.47 6.17 -12.34
N ALA A 206 5.38 7.04 -12.82
CA ALA A 206 6.73 7.16 -12.29
C ALA A 206 6.74 7.64 -10.84
N ALA A 207 5.90 8.63 -10.49
CA ALA A 207 5.75 9.12 -9.13
C ALA A 207 5.18 8.05 -8.18
N TYR A 208 4.20 7.28 -8.65
CA TYR A 208 3.66 6.12 -7.93
C TYR A 208 4.75 5.06 -7.67
N PHE A 209 5.48 4.67 -8.71
CA PHE A 209 6.53 3.66 -8.61
C PHE A 209 7.67 4.12 -7.70
N GLY A 210 8.13 5.37 -7.82
CA GLY A 210 9.09 5.98 -6.91
C GLY A 210 8.57 6.01 -5.47
N GLY A 211 7.29 6.33 -5.29
CA GLY A 211 6.58 6.25 -4.01
C GLY A 211 6.61 4.85 -3.41
N LEU A 212 6.38 3.80 -4.19
CA LEU A 212 6.50 2.42 -3.72
C LEU A 212 7.93 2.09 -3.28
N VAL A 213 8.93 2.40 -4.11
CA VAL A 213 10.35 2.13 -3.82
C VAL A 213 10.77 2.83 -2.53
N VAL A 214 10.46 4.12 -2.39
CA VAL A 214 10.88 4.92 -1.23
C VAL A 214 10.05 4.57 0.02
N ALA A 215 8.72 4.56 -0.07
CA ALA A 215 7.86 4.39 1.10
C ALA A 215 7.97 2.98 1.69
N PHE A 216 8.03 1.94 0.84
CA PHE A 216 8.21 0.56 1.29
C PHE A 216 9.68 0.13 1.41
N ARG A 217 10.63 0.97 0.98
CA ARG A 217 12.08 0.67 1.01
C ARG A 217 12.39 -0.64 0.26
N LEU A 218 11.73 -0.85 -0.88
CA LEU A 218 11.84 -2.08 -1.66
C LEU A 218 12.90 -1.96 -2.75
N ALA A 219 13.45 -3.11 -3.15
CA ALA A 219 14.18 -3.18 -4.41
C ALA A 219 13.22 -2.82 -5.57
N PRO A 220 13.70 -2.13 -6.63
CA PRO A 220 12.86 -1.75 -7.77
C PRO A 220 12.10 -2.93 -8.40
N ARG A 221 12.71 -4.12 -8.40
CA ARG A 221 12.07 -5.35 -8.86
C ARG A 221 10.82 -5.71 -8.06
N ASP A 222 10.89 -5.69 -6.73
CA ASP A 222 9.76 -6.02 -5.85
C ASP A 222 8.66 -4.96 -5.98
N ALA A 223 9.05 -3.69 -6.05
CA ALA A 223 8.12 -2.59 -6.31
C ALA A 223 7.42 -2.75 -7.67
N ALA A 224 8.11 -3.26 -8.70
CA ALA A 224 7.53 -3.50 -10.02
C ALA A 224 6.48 -4.62 -9.99
N VAL A 225 6.71 -5.67 -9.20
CA VAL A 225 5.72 -6.74 -9.00
C VAL A 225 4.45 -6.18 -8.34
N ILE A 226 4.60 -5.36 -7.29
CA ILE A 226 3.45 -4.70 -6.62
C ILE A 226 2.73 -3.74 -7.58
N GLY A 227 3.48 -2.93 -8.32
CA GLY A 227 2.93 -2.00 -9.30
C GLY A 227 2.16 -2.70 -10.41
N ALA A 228 2.72 -3.78 -10.97
CA ALA A 228 2.06 -4.58 -12.01
C ALA A 228 0.81 -5.30 -11.47
N ALA A 229 0.87 -5.84 -10.26
CA ALA A 229 -0.30 -6.43 -9.60
C ALA A 229 -1.41 -5.40 -9.38
N HIS A 230 -1.06 -4.19 -8.93
CA HIS A 230 -2.02 -3.12 -8.72
C HIS A 230 -2.65 -2.65 -10.03
N PHE A 231 -1.83 -2.43 -11.06
CA PHE A 231 -2.33 -2.13 -12.40
C PHE A 231 -3.29 -3.20 -12.92
N GLY A 232 -2.94 -4.48 -12.76
CA GLY A 232 -3.81 -5.60 -13.16
C GLY A 232 -5.16 -5.59 -12.45
N VAL A 233 -5.18 -5.38 -11.13
CA VAL A 233 -6.42 -5.27 -10.35
C VAL A 233 -7.27 -4.08 -10.83
N VAL A 234 -6.67 -2.92 -11.03
CA VAL A 234 -7.38 -1.73 -11.52
C VAL A 234 -7.95 -1.96 -12.93
N MET A 235 -7.18 -2.58 -13.83
CA MET A 235 -7.66 -2.92 -15.17
C MET A 235 -8.86 -3.86 -15.13
N LEU A 236 -8.85 -4.88 -14.25
CA LEU A 236 -10.01 -5.76 -14.08
C LEU A 236 -11.25 -5.00 -13.61
N LEU A 237 -11.11 -4.06 -12.68
CA LEU A 237 -12.23 -3.23 -12.21
C LEU A 237 -12.78 -2.31 -13.31
N VAL A 238 -11.89 -1.69 -14.09
CA VAL A 238 -12.29 -0.82 -15.21
C VAL A 238 -13.02 -1.64 -16.28
N LEU A 239 -12.45 -2.76 -16.71
CA LEU A 239 -13.06 -3.65 -17.70
C LEU A 239 -14.39 -4.20 -17.22
N GLY A 240 -14.48 -4.60 -15.94
CA GLY A 240 -15.73 -5.05 -15.32
C GLY A 240 -16.80 -3.96 -15.32
N GLY A 241 -16.43 -2.72 -14.98
CA GLY A 241 -17.35 -1.57 -15.03
C GLY A 241 -17.83 -1.26 -16.45
N MET A 242 -16.93 -1.32 -17.44
CA MET A 242 -17.29 -1.15 -18.86
C MET A 242 -18.26 -2.23 -19.33
N LEU A 243 -17.97 -3.50 -19.01
CA LEU A 243 -18.83 -4.63 -19.37
C LEU A 243 -20.22 -4.51 -18.74
N HIS A 244 -20.29 -4.15 -17.44
CA HIS A 244 -21.57 -3.93 -16.76
C HIS A 244 -22.40 -2.84 -17.43
N LYS A 245 -21.77 -1.72 -17.81
CA LYS A 245 -22.44 -0.64 -18.54
C LYS A 245 -22.98 -1.09 -19.90
N VAL A 246 -22.20 -1.89 -20.65
CA VAL A 246 -22.63 -2.44 -21.95
C VAL A 246 -23.83 -3.37 -21.76
N ILE A 247 -23.85 -4.22 -20.74
CA ILE A 247 -24.98 -5.12 -20.45
C ILE A 247 -26.26 -4.33 -20.15
N LEU A 248 -26.17 -3.29 -19.31
CA LEU A 248 -27.32 -2.47 -18.95
C LEU A 248 -27.88 -1.63 -20.10
N THR A 249 -27.02 -1.19 -21.02
CA THR A 249 -27.43 -0.34 -22.17
C THR A 249 -27.81 -1.15 -23.41
N GLY A 250 -27.17 -2.30 -23.62
CA GLY A 250 -27.43 -3.20 -24.75
C GLY A 250 -28.67 -4.07 -24.58
N GLY A 251 -29.17 -4.27 -23.36
CA GLY A 251 -30.43 -4.97 -23.09
C GLY A 251 -31.70 -4.12 -23.30
N ALA A 252 -31.55 -2.84 -23.67
CA ALA A 252 -32.65 -1.90 -23.88
C ALA A 252 -32.95 -1.62 -25.36
N ALA A 253 -32.36 -2.38 -26.28
CA ALA A 253 -32.60 -2.32 -27.73
C ALA A 253 -33.35 -3.57 -28.20
#